data_AF-A0A3G2GC90-F1
#
_entry.id   AF-A0A3G2GC90-F1
#
_cell.length_a   1.000
_cell.length_b   1.000
_cell.length_c   1.000
_cell.angle_alpha   90.00
_cell.angle_beta   90.00
_cell.angle_gamma   90.00
#
_symmetry.space_group_name_H-M   'P 1'
#
loop_
_entity.id
_entity.type
_entity.pdbx_description
1 polymer ?
#
loop_
_entity_poly.entity_id
_entity_poly.type
_entity_poly.pdbx_seq_one_letter_code
_entity_poly.pdbx_strand_id
1 'polypeptide(L)'
;MKVDGEIYYHKGIGFFGRETYYNNEAGRLMLKIDSVHQRIFYYGEKYTEIYYFKSKSWYNSSISLYQFENDQLLVKFRRRYNFLKPIYEVQVEENFHNKLVILAFIFYYIKGYEDA
;
A
#
# COMPACT_ATOMS: atom_id res chain seq x y z
N MET A 1 -12.80 -0.87 2.48
CA MET A 1 -11.95 -0.01 3.33
C MET A 1 -12.61 1.34 3.44
N LYS A 2 -12.70 1.95 4.63
CA LYS A 2 -13.30 3.29 4.80
C LYS A 2 -12.20 4.32 5.08
N VAL A 3 -12.18 5.41 4.32
CA VAL A 3 -11.20 6.51 4.44
C VAL A 3 -11.96 7.82 4.35
N ASP A 4 -11.81 8.70 5.35
CA ASP A 4 -12.45 10.03 5.39
C ASP A 4 -13.95 10.04 5.09
N GLY A 5 -14.67 9.01 5.54
CA GLY A 5 -16.11 8.87 5.33
C GLY A 5 -16.48 8.07 4.08
N GLU A 6 -15.60 7.98 3.09
CA GLU A 6 -15.83 7.27 1.83
C GLU A 6 -15.50 5.77 1.94
N ILE A 7 -16.28 4.95 1.24
CA ILE A 7 -16.07 3.50 1.15
C ILE A 7 -15.37 3.13 -0.16
N TYR A 8 -14.30 2.37 -0.02
CA TYR A 8 -13.52 1.81 -1.12
C TYR A 8 -13.66 0.29 -1.17
N TYR A 9 -14.13 -0.21 -2.30
CA TYR A 9 -14.27 -1.63 -2.60
C TYR A 9 -13.00 -2.15 -3.25
N HIS A 10 -12.38 -3.15 -2.63
CA HIS A 10 -11.19 -3.78 -3.18
C HIS A 10 -11.56 -5.04 -3.96
N LYS A 11 -10.96 -5.23 -5.13
CA LYS A 11 -11.08 -6.44 -5.95
C LYS A 11 -9.68 -6.88 -6.38
N GLY A 12 -9.28 -8.08 -5.99
CA GLY A 12 -8.11 -8.74 -6.57
C GLY A 12 -8.48 -9.37 -7.91
N ILE A 13 -7.63 -9.22 -8.93
CA ILE A 13 -7.84 -9.87 -10.24
C ILE A 13 -6.65 -10.79 -10.53
N GLY A 14 -6.96 -12.03 -10.95
CA GLY A 14 -6.01 -13.04 -11.42
C GLY A 14 -5.65 -14.14 -10.40
N PHE A 15 -5.18 -15.28 -10.91
CA PHE A 15 -4.49 -16.30 -10.10
C PHE A 15 -3.25 -15.65 -9.47
N PHE A 16 -3.17 -15.66 -8.14
CA PHE A 16 -2.12 -15.04 -7.29
C PHE A 16 -2.21 -13.52 -7.01
N GLY A 17 -3.33 -12.83 -7.29
CA GLY A 17 -3.50 -11.45 -6.79
C GLY A 17 -2.46 -10.44 -7.29
N ARG A 18 -2.01 -10.60 -8.55
CA ARG A 18 -0.99 -9.75 -9.20
C ARG A 18 -1.38 -8.27 -9.27
N GLU A 19 -2.67 -8.02 -9.35
CA GLU A 19 -3.22 -6.67 -9.38
C GLU A 19 -4.36 -6.56 -8.37
N THR A 20 -4.35 -5.47 -7.60
CA THR A 20 -5.42 -5.12 -6.67
C THR A 20 -5.98 -3.76 -7.06
N TYR A 21 -7.30 -3.67 -7.13
CA TYR A 21 -8.01 -2.45 -7.52
C TYR A 21 -8.87 -1.97 -6.35
N TYR A 22 -8.91 -0.67 -6.12
CA TYR A 22 -9.76 0.00 -5.16
C TYR A 22 -10.67 0.99 -5.88
N ASN A 23 -11.97 0.72 -5.87
CA ASN A 23 -12.99 1.56 -6.49
C ASN A 23 -13.79 2.29 -5.41
N ASN A 24 -14.21 3.52 -5.67
CA ASN A 24 -15.13 4.23 -4.78
C ASN A 24 -16.58 3.73 -4.92
N GLU A 25 -17.51 4.32 -4.19
CA GLU A 25 -18.94 3.96 -4.21
C GLU A 25 -19.61 4.17 -5.58
N ALA A 26 -19.13 5.13 -6.37
CA ALA A 26 -19.58 5.34 -7.74
C ALA A 26 -18.99 4.34 -8.74
N GLY A 27 -18.15 3.39 -8.29
CA GLY A 27 -17.48 2.41 -9.13
C GLY A 27 -16.27 2.95 -9.90
N ARG A 28 -15.85 4.19 -9.64
CA ARG A 28 -14.64 4.77 -10.24
C ARG A 28 -13.40 4.13 -9.61
N LEU A 29 -12.45 3.71 -10.44
CA LEU A 29 -11.15 3.24 -9.99
C LEU A 29 -10.35 4.40 -9.41
N MET A 30 -9.98 4.28 -8.14
CA MET A 30 -9.24 5.31 -7.39
C MET A 30 -7.79 4.91 -7.14
N LEU A 31 -7.52 3.62 -6.98
CA LEU A 31 -6.17 3.12 -6.75
C LEU A 31 -5.98 1.72 -7.35
N LYS A 32 -4.82 1.50 -7.97
CA LYS A 32 -4.37 0.18 -8.46
C LYS A 32 -3.02 -0.15 -7.83
N ILE A 33 -2.87 -1.36 -7.30
CA ILE A 33 -1.59 -1.93 -6.90
C ILE A 33 -1.20 -2.97 -7.95
N ASP A 34 -0.03 -2.81 -8.55
CA ASP A 34 0.61 -3.76 -9.45
C ASP A 34 1.79 -4.39 -8.70
N SER A 35 1.59 -5.61 -8.19
CA SER A 35 2.59 -6.28 -7.36
C SER A 35 3.76 -6.82 -8.16
N VAL A 36 3.54 -7.15 -9.44
CA VAL A 36 4.58 -7.65 -10.35
C VAL A 36 5.65 -6.59 -10.56
N HIS A 37 5.23 -5.36 -10.81
CA HIS A 37 6.14 -4.23 -11.01
C HIS A 37 6.42 -3.43 -9.73
N GLN A 38 5.84 -3.85 -8.61
CA GLN A 38 5.96 -3.21 -7.29
C GLN A 38 5.55 -1.73 -7.29
N ARG A 39 4.40 -1.43 -7.90
CA ARG A 39 3.90 -0.06 -8.11
C ARG A 39 2.50 0.14 -7.60
N ILE A 40 2.20 1.38 -7.23
CA ILE A 40 0.85 1.86 -6.92
C ILE A 40 0.55 3.02 -7.84
N PHE A 41 -0.63 3.00 -8.45
CA PHE A 41 -1.20 4.08 -9.23
C PHE A 41 -2.39 4.64 -8.45
N TYR A 42 -2.34 5.93 -8.10
CA TYR A 42 -3.46 6.65 -7.50
C TYR A 42 -4.06 7.60 -8.53
N TYR A 43 -5.33 7.41 -8.84
CA TYR A 43 -6.06 8.17 -9.85
C TYR A 43 -6.77 9.35 -9.18
N GLY A 44 -5.99 10.37 -8.81
CA GLY A 44 -6.49 11.63 -8.26
C GLY A 44 -7.38 12.39 -9.25
N GLU A 45 -7.87 13.56 -8.85
CA GLU A 45 -8.77 14.35 -9.71
C GLU A 45 -8.06 14.95 -10.92
N LYS A 46 -6.82 15.42 -10.75
CA LYS A 46 -6.08 16.18 -11.78
C LYS A 46 -5.05 15.35 -12.53
N TYR A 47 -4.37 14.45 -11.84
CA TYR A 47 -3.29 13.63 -12.39
C TYR A 47 -3.22 12.29 -11.68
N THR A 48 -2.55 11.33 -12.34
CA THR A 48 -2.24 10.03 -11.74
C THR A 48 -0.91 10.15 -10.99
N GLU A 49 -0.94 9.89 -9.69
CA GLU A 49 0.26 9.74 -8.88
C GLU A 49 0.78 8.31 -8.96
N ILE A 50 2.10 8.16 -9.10
CA ILE A 50 2.75 6.85 -9.17
C ILE A 50 3.70 6.73 -7.99
N TYR A 51 3.63 5.59 -7.33
CA TYR A 51 4.52 5.21 -6.24
C TYR A 51 5.11 3.83 -6.55
N TYR A 52 6.29 3.56 -6.01
CA TYR A 52 6.85 2.21 -6.03
C TYR A 52 7.19 1.77 -4.62
N PHE A 53 7.22 0.47 -4.39
CA PHE A 53 7.57 -0.08 -3.09
C PHE A 53 8.68 -1.12 -3.19
N LYS A 54 9.45 -1.24 -2.11
CA LYS A 54 10.53 -2.22 -2.01
C LYS A 54 10.39 -2.97 -0.69
N SER A 55 10.48 -4.30 -0.72
CA SER A 55 10.50 -5.16 0.46
C SER A 55 11.92 -5.66 0.76
N LYS A 56 12.23 -5.86 2.04
CA LYS A 56 13.42 -6.59 2.51
C LYS A 56 12.99 -7.72 3.45
N SER A 57 13.51 -8.94 3.26
CA SER A 57 13.13 -10.13 4.05
C SER A 57 14.29 -10.92 4.65
N TRP A 58 14.11 -11.34 5.92
CA TRP A 58 14.15 -12.73 6.44
C TRP A 58 13.87 -12.73 7.98
N TYR A 59 14.47 -11.82 8.77
CA TYR A 59 14.27 -11.76 10.25
C TYR A 59 13.60 -10.47 10.78
N ASN A 60 13.43 -9.46 9.93
CA ASN A 60 12.79 -8.18 10.23
C ASN A 60 12.14 -7.66 8.94
N SER A 61 10.92 -8.10 8.70
CA SER A 61 10.16 -7.79 7.49
C SER A 61 9.83 -6.31 7.46
N SER A 62 10.40 -5.58 6.50
CA SER A 62 10.09 -4.18 6.24
C SER A 62 9.73 -3.95 4.78
N ILE A 63 8.77 -3.06 4.55
CA ILE A 63 8.43 -2.54 3.24
C ILE A 63 8.44 -1.02 3.29
N SER A 64 8.95 -0.42 2.23
CA SER A 64 9.00 1.03 2.06
C SER A 64 8.28 1.43 0.80
N LEU A 65 7.54 2.53 0.85
CA LEU A 65 6.86 3.18 -0.27
C LEU A 65 7.60 4.47 -0.63
N TYR A 66 7.78 4.69 -1.92
CA TYR A 66 8.52 5.82 -2.46
C TYR A 66 7.68 6.54 -3.52
N GLN A 67 7.83 7.86 -3.59
CA GLN A 67 7.37 8.66 -4.71
C GLN A 67 8.17 8.26 -5.96
N PHE A 68 7.49 8.07 -7.10
CA PHE A 68 8.17 7.65 -8.33
C PHE A 68 9.04 8.76 -8.95
N GLU A 69 8.63 10.01 -8.82
CA GLU A 69 9.26 11.14 -9.54
C GLU A 69 10.64 11.53 -9.00
N ASN A 70 10.86 11.37 -7.70
CA ASN A 70 12.06 11.88 -7.02
C ASN A 70 12.66 10.89 -6.00
N ASP A 71 12.19 9.63 -5.98
CA ASP A 71 12.63 8.60 -5.05
C ASP A 71 12.48 8.95 -3.55
N GLN A 72 11.62 9.93 -3.21
CA GLN A 72 11.38 10.30 -1.81
C GLN A 72 10.69 9.15 -1.07
N LEU A 73 11.23 8.79 0.11
CA LEU A 73 10.59 7.83 1.01
C LEU A 73 9.34 8.47 1.63
N LEU A 74 8.18 7.85 1.42
CA LEU A 74 6.88 8.37 1.89
C LEU A 74 6.35 7.58 3.08
N VAL A 75 6.47 6.26 3.04
CA VAL A 75 6.00 5.37 4.11
C VAL A 75 7.01 4.28 4.33
N LYS A 76 7.31 3.99 5.60
CA LYS A 76 8.07 2.82 6.00
C LYS A 76 7.25 2.02 6.99
N PHE A 77 6.95 0.78 6.62
CA PHE A 77 6.26 -0.18 7.47
C PHE A 77 7.24 -1.28 7.87
N ARG A 78 7.32 -1.57 9.16
CA ARG A 78 8.20 -2.61 9.68
C ARG A 78 7.45 -3.49 10.66
N ARG A 79 7.60 -4.80 10.50
CA ARG A 79 7.21 -5.81 11.49
C ARG A 79 8.46 -6.38 12.15
N ARG A 80 8.48 -6.41 13.48
CA ARG A 80 9.52 -7.05 14.29
C ARG A 80 8.86 -8.02 15.27
N TYR A 81 9.62 -8.95 15.84
CA TYR A 81 9.15 -9.82 16.91
C TYR A 81 9.75 -9.38 18.24
N ASN A 82 8.92 -9.32 19.28
CA ASN A 82 9.34 -9.13 20.66
C ASN A 82 8.90 -10.35 21.48
N PHE A 83 9.86 -11.21 21.87
CA PHE A 83 9.63 -12.41 22.68
C PHE A 83 8.47 -13.32 22.23
N LEU A 84 8.17 -13.38 20.91
CA LEU A 84 7.07 -14.09 20.20
C LEU A 84 5.88 -13.24 19.73
N LYS A 85 5.73 -11.98 20.15
CA LYS A 85 4.65 -11.10 19.67
C LYS A 85 5.11 -10.22 18.50
N PRO A 86 4.35 -10.11 17.40
CA PRO A 86 4.67 -9.16 16.34
C PRO A 86 4.40 -7.73 16.83
N ILE A 87 5.35 -6.84 16.60
CA ILE A 87 5.22 -5.39 16.76
C ILE A 87 5.27 -4.77 15.36
N TYR A 88 4.31 -3.89 15.08
CA TYR A 88 4.23 -3.15 13.82
C TYR A 88 4.59 -1.68 14.07
N GLU A 89 5.52 -1.17 13.28
CA GLU A 89 5.95 0.23 13.28
C GLU A 89 5.61 0.83 11.91
N VAL A 90 4.93 1.97 11.92
CA VAL A 90 4.62 2.74 10.70
C VAL A 90 5.22 4.13 10.86
N GLN A 91 6.02 4.53 9.88
CA GLN A 91 6.55 5.89 9.74
C GLN A 91 5.99 6.45 8.44
N VAL A 92 5.37 7.62 8.53
CA VAL A 92 4.83 8.35 7.38
C VAL A 92 5.54 9.69 7.32
N GLU A 93 5.99 10.06 6.13
CA GLU A 93 6.60 11.37 5.88
C GLU A 93 5.60 12.48 6.23
N GLU A 94 6.06 13.52 6.92
CA GLU A 94 5.19 14.54 7.55
C GLU A 94 4.22 15.19 6.55
N ASN A 95 4.68 15.45 5.33
CA ASN A 95 3.89 16.12 4.29
C ASN A 95 3.09 15.15 3.40
N PHE A 96 3.15 13.84 3.67
CA PHE A 96 2.43 12.85 2.87
C PHE A 96 1.07 12.53 3.50
N HIS A 97 0.00 13.09 2.94
CA HIS A 97 -1.35 13.02 3.50
C HIS A 97 -2.33 12.12 2.72
N ASN A 98 -1.87 11.41 1.69
CA ASN A 98 -2.75 10.55 0.90
C ASN A 98 -3.11 9.26 1.66
N LYS A 99 -4.12 9.35 2.53
CA LYS A 99 -4.55 8.26 3.43
C LYS A 99 -4.96 7.00 2.68
N LEU A 100 -5.58 7.13 1.49
CA LEU A 100 -5.98 5.98 0.68
C LEU A 100 -4.75 5.17 0.26
N VAL A 101 -3.71 5.85 -0.24
CA VAL A 101 -2.45 5.21 -0.63
C VAL A 101 -1.76 4.57 0.56
N ILE A 102 -1.63 5.29 1.68
CA ILE A 102 -1.00 4.79 2.91
C ILE A 102 -1.69 3.50 3.38
N LEU A 103 -3.02 3.53 3.50
CA LEU A 103 -3.78 2.39 3.99
C LEU A 103 -3.74 1.23 2.99
N ALA A 104 -3.98 1.47 1.71
CA ALA A 104 -3.94 0.43 0.69
C ALA A 104 -2.57 -0.29 0.65
N PHE A 105 -1.48 0.47 0.77
CA PHE A 105 -0.12 -0.05 0.87
C PHE A 105 0.08 -0.94 2.10
N ILE A 106 -0.34 -0.48 3.28
CA ILE A 106 -0.22 -1.26 4.53
C ILE A 106 -1.08 -2.52 4.47
N PHE A 107 -2.34 -2.42 4.03
CA PHE A 107 -3.25 -3.55 3.89
C PHE A 107 -2.72 -4.59 2.90
N TYR A 108 -2.19 -4.15 1.76
CA TYR A 108 -1.57 -5.04 0.79
C TYR A 108 -0.42 -5.84 1.40
N TYR A 109 0.45 -5.18 2.16
CA TYR A 109 1.57 -5.85 2.81
C TYR A 109 1.13 -6.82 3.91
N ILE A 110 0.17 -6.44 4.76
CA ILE A 110 -0.33 -7.31 5.83
C ILE A 110 -0.98 -8.57 5.24
N LYS A 111 -1.85 -8.44 4.23
CA LYS A 111 -2.47 -9.59 3.56
C LYS A 111 -1.44 -10.54 2.96
N GLY A 112 -0.39 -10.02 2.33
CA GLY A 112 0.69 -10.84 1.78
C GLY A 112 1.43 -11.71 2.81
N TYR A 113 1.29 -11.46 4.12
CA TYR A 113 1.80 -12.33 5.18
C TYR A 113 0.78 -13.30 5.77
N GLU A 114 -0.51 -12.99 5.70
CA GLU A 114 -1.55 -13.90 6.20
C GLU A 114 -1.76 -15.08 5.24
N ASP A 115 -1.50 -14.87 3.96
CA ASP A 115 -1.64 -15.87 2.89
C ASP A 115 -0.34 -16.67 2.59
N ALA A 116 0.76 -16.47 3.33
CA ALA A 116 2.09 -17.05 3.09
C ALA A 116 2.56 -17.97 4.24
#